data_AF-A0A1S2K4B6-F1
#
_entry.id   AF-A0A1S2K4B6-F1
#
_cell.length_a   1.000
_cell.length_b   1.000
_cell.length_c   1.000
_cell.angle_alpha   90.00
_cell.angle_beta   90.00
_cell.angle_gamma   90.00
#
_symmetry.space_group_name_H-M   'P 1'
#
loop_
_entity.id
_entity.type
_entity.pdbx_description
1 polymer ?
#
loop_
_entity_poly.entity_id
_entity_poly.type
_entity_poly.pdbx_seq_one_letter_code
_entity_poly.pdbx_strand_id
1 'polypeptide(L)'
;MIESPDRTPLSRDFYDRLVLDVTPEPPGRALVRMPDDAPVELCLTGVEAHAGEADPGSRAHRGRTARKAVMFGPAGHLDVSFGYGTSRRSA
;
A
#
# COMPACT_ATOMS: atom_id res chain seq x y z
N MET A 1 14.00 -26.31 -5.70
CA MET A 1 14.40 -25.51 -4.53
C MET A 1 13.85 -24.12 -4.79
N ILE A 2 12.80 -23.70 -4.07
CA ILE A 2 12.27 -22.35 -4.23
C ILE A 2 13.22 -21.46 -3.46
N GLU A 3 13.93 -20.58 -4.16
CA GLU A 3 14.80 -19.58 -3.55
C GLU A 3 13.96 -18.78 -2.55
N SER A 4 14.50 -18.55 -1.34
CA SER A 4 13.79 -17.71 -0.37
C SER A 4 13.66 -16.31 -0.98
N PRO A 5 12.45 -15.74 -1.06
CA PRO A 5 12.25 -14.46 -1.69
C PRO A 5 13.08 -13.39 -0.99
N ASP A 6 13.70 -12.50 -1.77
CA ASP A 6 14.40 -11.33 -1.24
C ASP A 6 13.42 -10.49 -0.41
N ARG A 7 13.76 -10.30 0.87
CA ARG A 7 12.95 -9.55 1.84
C ARG A 7 13.43 -8.11 2.00
N THR A 8 14.38 -7.67 1.17
CA THR A 8 14.87 -6.29 1.19
C THR A 8 13.69 -5.34 0.95
N PRO A 9 13.37 -4.44 1.91
CA PRO A 9 12.29 -3.50 1.72
C PRO A 9 12.54 -2.61 0.50
N LEU A 10 11.50 -2.34 -0.28
CA LEU A 10 11.57 -1.38 -1.37
C LEU A 10 11.86 0.02 -0.81
N SER A 11 12.74 0.76 -1.47
CA SER A 11 13.11 2.11 -1.07
C SER A 11 11.95 3.10 -1.28
N ARG A 12 12.03 4.28 -0.67
CA ARG A 12 11.05 5.34 -0.93
C ARG A 12 11.04 5.78 -2.40
N ASP A 13 12.19 5.79 -3.05
CA ASP A 13 12.33 6.16 -4.47
C ASP A 13 11.53 5.23 -5.39
N PHE A 14 11.35 3.96 -5.02
CA PHE A 14 10.46 3.05 -5.76
C PHE A 14 9.01 3.58 -5.79
N TYR A 15 8.54 4.12 -4.66
CA TYR A 15 7.19 4.64 -4.49
C TYR A 15 7.05 6.10 -4.95
N ASP A 16 8.14 6.86 -5.05
CA ASP A 16 8.17 8.26 -5.45
C ASP A 16 8.19 8.43 -6.98
N ARG A 17 7.27 7.73 -7.65
CA ARG A 17 7.06 7.74 -9.11
C ARG A 17 5.58 7.90 -9.42
N LEU A 18 5.25 8.16 -10.68
CA LEU A 18 3.85 8.26 -11.09
C LEU A 18 3.12 6.94 -10.78
N VAL A 19 1.88 7.03 -10.30
CA VAL A 19 1.13 5.84 -9.86
C VAL A 19 1.04 4.78 -10.96
N LEU A 20 0.88 5.21 -12.22
CA LEU A 20 0.79 4.32 -13.38
C LEU A 20 2.11 3.61 -13.71
N ASP A 21 3.26 4.18 -13.32
CA ASP A 21 4.56 3.54 -13.49
C ASP A 21 4.79 2.49 -12.39
N VAL A 22 4.31 2.76 -11.18
CA VAL A 22 4.48 1.85 -10.04
C VAL A 22 3.54 0.66 -10.12
N THR A 23 2.26 0.84 -10.46
CA THR A 23 1.22 -0.20 -10.36
C THR A 23 1.54 -1.54 -11.07
N PRO A 24 2.22 -1.59 -12.23
CA PRO A 24 2.55 -2.86 -12.88
C PRO A 24 3.61 -3.72 -12.15
N GLU A 25 4.40 -3.14 -11.26
CA GLU A 25 5.57 -3.80 -10.65
C GLU A 25 5.33 -4.58 -9.34
N PRO A 26 4.35 -4.21 -8.48
CA PRO A 26 4.03 -4.95 -7.25
C PRO A 26 3.53 -6.39 -7.42
N PRO A 27 2.76 -6.78 -8.45
CA PRO A 27 2.34 -8.17 -8.61
C PRO A 27 3.55 -9.11 -8.65
N GLY A 28 3.54 -10.14 -7.79
CA GLY A 28 4.66 -11.06 -7.58
C GLY A 28 5.62 -10.67 -6.45
N ARG A 29 5.52 -9.46 -5.88
CA ARG A 29 6.29 -9.02 -4.72
C ARG A 29 5.66 -9.50 -3.41
N ALA A 30 6.48 -9.64 -2.36
CA ALA A 30 6.03 -10.01 -1.03
C ALA A 30 5.71 -8.78 -0.17
N LEU A 31 4.53 -8.77 0.45
CA LEU A 31 4.21 -7.92 1.59
C LEU A 31 4.53 -8.69 2.87
N VAL A 32 5.45 -8.14 3.68
CA VAL A 32 5.92 -8.78 4.91
C VAL A 32 5.51 -7.94 6.11
N ARG A 33 4.85 -8.58 7.08
CA ARG A 33 4.60 -8.02 8.41
C ARG A 33 5.44 -8.76 9.43
N MET A 34 6.17 -8.03 10.26
CA MET A 34 7.05 -8.56 11.30
C MET A 34 6.45 -8.34 12.70
N PRO A 35 5.51 -9.19 13.19
CA PRO A 35 5.11 -9.19 14.59
C PRO A 35 6.15 -9.90 15.47
N ASP A 36 6.00 -9.80 16.80
CA ASP A 36 6.94 -10.37 17.77
C ASP A 36 7.01 -11.91 17.73
N ASP A 37 5.96 -12.59 17.28
CA ASP A 37 5.87 -14.05 17.27
C ASP A 37 6.56 -14.67 16.03
N ALA A 38 6.04 -14.38 14.83
CA ALA A 38 6.64 -14.84 13.57
C ALA A 38 6.27 -13.93 12.37
N PRO A 39 7.17 -13.73 11.38
CA PRO A 39 6.86 -13.03 10.15
C PRO A 39 5.64 -13.60 9.42
N VAL A 40 4.77 -12.72 8.93
CA VAL A 40 3.67 -13.07 8.04
C VAL A 40 3.97 -12.49 6.67
N GLU A 41 3.98 -13.35 5.66
CA GLU A 41 4.33 -13.00 4.27
C GLU A 41 3.16 -13.33 3.34
N LEU A 42 2.85 -12.39 2.45
CA LEU A 42 1.83 -12.55 1.43
C LEU A 42 2.39 -12.11 0.08
N CYS A 43 2.16 -12.90 -0.97
CA CYS A 43 2.45 -12.48 -2.34
C CYS A 43 1.32 -11.57 -2.84
N LEU A 44 1.69 -10.37 -3.32
CA LEU A 44 0.74 -9.47 -3.98
C LEU A 44 0.38 -10.05 -5.34
N THR A 45 -0.89 -10.33 -5.59
CA THR A 45 -1.38 -10.88 -6.86
C THR A 45 -1.99 -9.82 -7.78
N GLY A 46 -2.36 -8.67 -7.22
CA GLY A 46 -2.94 -7.55 -7.96
C GLY A 46 -2.95 -6.28 -7.12
N VAL A 47 -2.98 -5.14 -7.81
CA VAL A 47 -3.01 -3.80 -7.25
C VAL A 47 -3.84 -2.89 -8.15
N GLU A 48 -4.36 -1.80 -7.58
CA GLU A 48 -5.14 -0.78 -8.30
C GLU A 48 -4.43 0.57 -8.23
N ALA A 49 -4.49 1.32 -9.33
CA ALA A 49 -3.96 2.67 -9.42
C ALA A 49 -5.05 3.69 -9.12
N HIS A 50 -4.79 4.61 -8.18
CA HIS A 50 -5.65 5.77 -7.94
C HIS A 50 -4.86 7.06 -8.17
N ALA A 51 -5.24 7.85 -9.18
CA ALA A 51 -4.51 9.05 -9.62
C ALA A 51 -4.84 10.30 -8.79
N GLY A 52 -4.84 10.16 -7.46
CA GLY A 52 -4.94 11.29 -6.54
C GLY A 52 -6.21 12.12 -6.75
N GLU A 53 -6.04 13.43 -6.87
CA GLU A 53 -7.16 14.37 -7.09
C GLU A 53 -7.77 14.26 -8.50
N ALA A 54 -7.01 13.76 -9.48
CA ALA A 54 -7.45 13.64 -10.88
C ALA A 54 -8.36 12.43 -11.14
N ASP A 55 -8.46 11.49 -10.20
CA ASP A 55 -9.25 10.27 -10.32
C ASP A 55 -10.52 10.34 -9.44
N PRO A 56 -11.73 10.38 -10.04
CA PRO A 56 -12.99 10.35 -9.29
C PRO A 56 -13.18 9.13 -8.37
N GLY A 57 -12.52 8.00 -8.66
CA GLY A 57 -12.53 6.80 -7.83
C GLY A 57 -11.59 6.88 -6.62
N SER A 58 -10.65 7.82 -6.62
CA SER A 58 -9.68 7.99 -5.56
C SER A 58 -10.29 8.63 -4.32
N ARG A 59 -9.90 8.15 -3.14
CA ARG A 59 -10.23 8.83 -1.88
C ARG A 59 -9.67 10.25 -1.83
N ALA A 60 -8.58 10.53 -2.55
CA ALA A 60 -8.00 11.86 -2.63
C ALA A 60 -8.77 12.83 -3.54
N HIS A 61 -9.70 12.36 -4.40
CA HIS A 61 -10.41 13.18 -5.41
C HIS A 61 -10.94 14.52 -4.89
N ARG A 62 -11.57 14.50 -3.70
CA ARG A 62 -12.18 15.68 -3.07
C ARG A 62 -11.21 16.46 -2.17
N GLY A 63 -9.92 16.41 -2.49
CA GLY A 63 -8.87 17.11 -1.77
C GLY A 63 -8.58 16.55 -0.37
N ARG A 64 -7.73 17.29 0.35
CA ARG A 64 -7.17 16.90 1.65
C ARG A 64 -8.16 17.07 2.78
N THR A 65 -8.22 16.08 3.66
CA THR A 65 -8.88 16.16 4.97
C THR A 65 -7.96 15.55 6.03
N ALA A 66 -8.24 15.77 7.32
CA ALA A 66 -7.44 15.19 8.40
C ALA A 66 -7.30 13.66 8.26
N ARG A 67 -8.39 12.96 7.90
CA ARG A 67 -8.39 11.50 7.70
C ARG A 67 -7.59 11.03 6.49
N LYS A 68 -7.42 11.87 5.47
CA LYS A 68 -6.75 11.50 4.21
C LYS A 68 -5.38 12.17 4.05
N ALA A 69 -4.88 12.84 5.10
CA ALA A 69 -3.67 13.65 5.03
C ALA A 69 -2.43 12.85 4.59
N VAL A 70 -2.40 11.54 4.87
CA VAL A 70 -1.32 10.61 4.44
C VAL A 70 -1.18 10.57 2.92
N MET A 71 -2.28 10.61 2.17
CA MET A 71 -2.27 10.57 0.70
C MET A 71 -1.66 11.83 0.05
N PHE A 72 -1.43 12.90 0.81
CA PHE A 72 -0.85 14.18 0.36
C PHE A 72 0.54 14.42 0.96
N GLY A 73 1.09 13.43 1.66
CA GLY A 73 2.43 13.46 2.22
C GLY A 73 3.46 12.82 1.29
N PRO A 74 4.70 12.62 1.78
CA PRO A 74 5.74 11.93 1.03
C PRO A 74 5.34 10.50 0.64
N ALA A 75 5.86 9.99 -0.48
CA ALA A 75 5.61 8.62 -0.93
C ALA A 75 6.10 7.55 0.06
N GLY A 76 5.54 6.33 -0.06
CA GLY A 76 5.89 5.19 0.79
C GLY A 76 5.23 5.19 2.18
N HIS A 77 4.12 5.89 2.36
CA HIS A 77 3.29 5.81 3.58
C HIS A 77 2.00 5.03 3.32
N LEU A 78 1.55 4.29 4.33
CA LEU A 78 0.35 3.46 4.25
C LEU A 78 -0.88 4.23 4.79
N ASP A 79 -1.90 4.42 3.95
CA ASP A 79 -3.23 4.90 4.36
C ASP A 79 -4.17 3.69 4.57
N VAL A 80 -4.44 3.35 5.84
CA VAL A 80 -5.33 2.23 6.19
C VAL A 80 -6.67 2.74 6.68
N SER A 81 -7.76 2.20 6.13
CA SER A 81 -9.11 2.50 6.60
C SER A 81 -9.98 1.25 6.66
N PHE A 82 -10.93 1.24 7.60
CA PHE A 82 -11.96 0.21 7.65
C PHE A 82 -13.08 0.54 6.66
N GLY A 83 -13.36 -0.40 5.75
CA GLY A 83 -14.55 -0.37 4.92
C GLY A 83 -15.79 -0.84 5.70
N TYR A 84 -16.97 -0.38 5.29
CA TYR A 84 -18.28 -0.90 5.72
C TYR A 84 -18.51 -1.04 7.24
N GLY A 85 -17.87 -0.19 8.06
CA GLY A 85 -18.06 -0.18 9.51
C GLY A 85 -17.49 -1.40 10.24
N THR A 86 -16.73 -2.27 9.58
CA THR A 86 -16.13 -3.45 10.20
C THR A 86 -14.84 -3.04 10.90
N SER A 87 -14.89 -2.77 12.21
CA SER A 87 -13.69 -2.61 13.04
C SER A 87 -13.05 -3.96 13.31
N ARG A 88 -11.73 -3.99 13.47
CA ARG A 88 -11.03 -5.16 14.03
C ARG A 88 -11.62 -5.43 15.43
N ARG A 89 -12.38 -6.53 15.61
CA ARG A 89 -12.62 -7.04 16.96
C ARG A 89 -11.26 -7.53 17.47
N SER A 90 -10.79 -6.97 18.58
CA SER A 90 -9.68 -7.58 19.29
C SER A 90 -10.15 -8.96 19.75
N ALA A 91 -9.40 -9.99 19.38
CA ALA A 91 -9.34 -11.20 20.19
C ALA A 91 -8.51 -10.89 21.44
#